data_AF-A0A9W6SM27-F1
#
_entry.id   AF-A0A9W6SM27-F1
#
_cell.length_a   1.000
_cell.length_b   1.000
_cell.length_c   1.000
_cell.angle_alpha   90.00
_cell.angle_beta   90.00
_cell.angle_gamma   90.00
#
_symmetry.space_group_name_H-M   'P 1'
#
loop_
_entity.id
_entity.type
_entity.pdbx_description
1 polymer ?
#
loop_
_entity_poly.entity_id
_entity_poly.type
_entity_poly.pdbx_seq_one_letter_code
_entity_poly.pdbx_strand_id
1 'polypeptide(L)'
;MELTSTCDEPVRLSHDEVTFLNDLPGAAFDIGYFDSCSLALGHPGAHATSLQAVPGSSWWLVWGFGTRILLPHTKECDAEDPFWPAEMCFLYAGHVGDHVFLRPPDWLPPV
;
A
#
# COMPACT_ATOMS: atom_id res chain seq x y z
N MET A 1 -11.45 18.38 9.72
CA MET A 1 -10.17 17.68 9.48
C MET A 1 -10.55 16.51 8.60
N GLU A 2 -10.32 16.65 7.30
CA GLU A 2 -10.68 15.60 6.34
C GLU A 2 -9.70 14.46 6.49
N LEU A 3 -10.25 13.25 6.66
CA LEU A 3 -9.52 12.02 6.48
C LEU A 3 -8.90 12.11 5.08
N THR A 4 -7.57 11.95 4.95
CA THR A 4 -6.96 11.74 3.63
C THR A 4 -7.54 10.44 3.09
N SER A 5 -8.60 10.58 2.29
CA SER A 5 -9.26 9.46 1.61
C SER A 5 -8.25 8.79 0.69
N THR A 6 -8.29 7.47 0.63
CA THR A 6 -7.54 6.66 -0.34
C THR A 6 -8.18 6.78 -1.73
N CYS A 7 -7.40 6.48 -2.77
CA CYS A 7 -7.83 6.56 -4.16
C CYS A 7 -8.90 5.52 -4.51
N ASP A 8 -8.85 4.34 -3.90
CA ASP A 8 -9.82 3.24 -4.04
C ASP A 8 -10.07 2.74 -5.49
N GLU A 9 -9.24 3.15 -6.46
CA GLU A 9 -9.33 2.65 -7.84
C GLU A 9 -9.15 1.11 -7.84
N PRO A 10 -10.12 0.34 -8.36
CA PRO A 10 -10.11 -1.10 -8.21
C PRO A 10 -9.11 -1.76 -9.18
N VAL A 11 -8.58 -2.89 -8.75
CA VAL A 11 -7.76 -3.76 -9.59
C VAL A 11 -8.15 -5.21 -9.42
N ARG A 12 -8.24 -5.93 -10.53
CA ARG A 12 -8.41 -7.38 -10.54
C ARG A 12 -7.07 -8.07 -10.74
N LEU A 13 -6.79 -9.08 -9.93
CA LEU A 13 -5.64 -9.95 -10.06
C LEU A 13 -5.97 -11.13 -10.98
N SER A 14 -5.00 -11.54 -11.78
CA SER A 14 -5.05 -12.78 -12.55
C SER A 14 -4.86 -13.99 -11.66
N HIS A 15 -5.25 -15.17 -12.15
CA HIS A 15 -5.03 -16.42 -11.43
C HIS A 15 -3.55 -16.71 -11.17
N ASP A 16 -2.69 -16.39 -12.14
CA ASP A 16 -1.25 -16.60 -12.02
C ASP A 16 -0.63 -15.66 -10.96
N GLU A 17 -1.05 -14.40 -10.90
CA GLU A 17 -0.62 -13.46 -9.86
C GLU A 17 -1.05 -13.92 -8.47
N VAL A 18 -2.32 -14.34 -8.30
CA VAL A 18 -2.82 -14.83 -7.01
C VAL A 18 -2.06 -16.08 -6.56
N THR A 19 -1.90 -17.06 -7.45
CA THR A 19 -1.18 -18.30 -7.14
C THR A 19 0.27 -18.00 -6.78
N PHE A 20 0.95 -17.19 -7.60
CA PHE A 20 2.32 -16.77 -7.32
C PHE A 20 2.48 -16.12 -5.95
N LEU A 21 1.61 -15.16 -5.60
CA LEU A 21 1.71 -14.42 -4.34
C LEU A 21 1.41 -15.27 -3.10
N ASN A 22 0.47 -16.22 -3.21
CA ASN A 22 0.14 -17.15 -2.13
C ASN A 22 1.21 -18.24 -1.94
N ASP A 23 1.93 -18.59 -3.00
CA ASP A 23 3.00 -19.61 -2.95
C ASP A 23 4.36 -19.05 -2.49
N LEU A 24 4.46 -17.73 -2.25
CA LEU A 24 5.70 -17.12 -1.78
C LEU A 24 6.13 -17.66 -0.41
N PRO A 25 7.41 -18.03 -0.21
CA PRO A 25 7.90 -18.47 1.09
C PRO A 25 7.74 -17.38 2.16
N GLY A 26 6.96 -17.70 3.20
CA GLY A 26 6.68 -16.76 4.29
C GLY A 26 5.65 -15.69 3.95
N ALA A 27 4.77 -15.93 2.97
CA ALA A 27 3.58 -15.13 2.72
C ALA A 27 2.80 -14.87 4.02
N ALA A 28 2.52 -13.60 4.30
CA ALA A 28 1.83 -13.15 5.50
C ALA A 28 0.30 -13.14 5.34
N PHE A 29 -0.20 -12.97 4.11
CA PHE A 29 -1.60 -12.75 3.81
C PHE A 29 -2.15 -13.80 2.84
N ASP A 30 -3.47 -14.05 2.88
CA ASP A 30 -4.18 -14.81 1.86
C ASP A 30 -4.71 -13.85 0.79
N ILE A 31 -4.22 -13.99 -0.44
CA ILE A 31 -4.47 -13.06 -1.53
C ILE A 31 -5.73 -13.44 -2.31
N GLY A 32 -6.66 -12.49 -2.39
CA GLY A 32 -7.87 -12.58 -3.21
C GLY A 32 -7.69 -12.08 -4.64
N TYR A 33 -8.77 -12.08 -5.42
CA TYR A 33 -8.75 -11.63 -6.83
C TYR A 33 -8.98 -10.13 -7.02
N PHE A 34 -9.31 -9.39 -5.96
CA PHE A 34 -9.69 -7.99 -6.04
C PHE A 34 -9.00 -7.20 -4.93
N ASP A 35 -8.47 -6.04 -5.32
CA ASP A 35 -7.82 -5.09 -4.45
C ASP A 35 -8.12 -3.67 -4.95
N SER A 36 -7.61 -2.64 -4.29
CA SER A 36 -7.81 -1.24 -4.64
C SER A 36 -6.57 -0.38 -4.33
N CYS A 37 -6.43 0.74 -5.03
CA CYS A 37 -5.30 1.64 -4.87
C CYS A 37 -5.17 2.15 -3.43
N SER A 38 -3.99 1.99 -2.83
CA SER A 38 -3.68 2.42 -1.46
C SER A 38 -3.12 3.84 -1.37
N LEU A 39 -2.88 4.51 -2.51
CA LEU A 39 -2.35 5.86 -2.54
C LEU A 39 -3.42 6.89 -2.18
N ALA A 40 -3.00 8.09 -1.74
CA ALA A 40 -3.88 9.20 -1.43
C ALA A 40 -4.79 9.58 -2.62
N LEU A 41 -6.04 9.96 -2.34
CA LEU A 41 -6.99 10.41 -3.36
C LEU A 41 -6.40 11.58 -4.17
N GLY A 42 -6.49 11.49 -5.49
CA GLY A 42 -5.95 12.52 -6.39
C GLY A 42 -4.44 12.46 -6.59
N HIS A 43 -3.76 11.38 -6.15
CA HIS A 43 -2.34 11.19 -6.42
C HIS A 43 -2.03 11.30 -7.92
N PRO A 44 -0.89 11.90 -8.30
CA PRO A 44 -0.44 11.85 -9.68
C PRO A 44 0.10 10.44 -10.00
N GLY A 45 0.24 10.12 -11.28
CA GLY A 45 0.95 8.92 -11.69
C GLY A 45 0.13 7.63 -11.61
N ALA A 46 0.85 6.51 -11.57
CA ALA A 46 0.25 5.18 -11.60
C ALA A 46 -0.32 4.82 -10.21
N HIS A 47 -1.35 3.97 -10.21
CA HIS A 47 -1.93 3.42 -9.01
C HIS A 47 -1.01 2.34 -8.43
N ALA A 48 -1.09 2.14 -7.12
CA ALA A 48 -0.32 1.11 -6.44
C ALA A 48 -1.10 0.52 -5.26
N THR A 49 -0.90 -0.77 -5.01
CA THR A 49 -1.41 -1.46 -3.81
C THR A 49 -0.40 -2.48 -3.30
N SER A 50 -0.32 -2.63 -1.98
CA SER A 50 0.46 -3.68 -1.33
C SER A 50 -0.36 -4.95 -1.31
N LEU A 51 0.16 -6.02 -1.90
CA LEU A 51 -0.56 -7.29 -1.98
C LEU A 51 -0.07 -8.26 -0.92
N GLN A 52 1.23 -8.53 -0.86
CA GLN A 52 1.80 -9.57 -0.01
C GLN A 52 2.99 -9.03 0.78
N ALA A 53 3.16 -9.51 2.02
CA ALA A 53 4.40 -9.33 2.77
C ALA A 53 5.12 -10.67 2.92
N VAL A 54 6.44 -10.65 2.80
CA VAL A 54 7.35 -11.77 3.07
C VAL A 54 8.52 -11.29 3.91
N PRO A 55 9.32 -12.17 4.53
CA PRO A 55 10.47 -11.73 5.32
C PRO A 55 11.42 -10.82 4.52
N GLY A 56 11.51 -9.55 4.91
CA GLY A 56 12.41 -8.56 4.31
C GLY A 56 11.91 -7.82 3.06
N SER A 57 10.68 -8.06 2.60
CA SER A 57 10.08 -7.30 1.49
C SER A 57 8.56 -7.36 1.44
N SER A 58 7.94 -6.36 0.83
CA SER A 58 6.53 -6.37 0.43
C SER A 58 6.40 -6.39 -1.09
N TRP A 59 5.42 -7.11 -1.61
CA TRP A 59 5.10 -7.20 -3.02
C TRP A 59 3.99 -6.23 -3.36
N TRP A 60 4.28 -5.37 -4.33
CA TRP A 60 3.41 -4.29 -4.76
C TRP A 60 3.00 -4.48 -6.21
N LEU A 61 1.73 -4.22 -6.48
CA LEU A 61 1.22 -4.08 -7.84
C LEU A 61 1.10 -2.60 -8.17
N VAL A 62 1.74 -2.20 -9.26
CA VAL A 62 1.66 -0.85 -9.83
C VAL A 62 0.98 -0.93 -11.19
N TRP A 63 -0.06 -0.12 -11.43
CA TRP A 63 -0.81 -0.13 -12.69
C TRP A 63 -1.28 1.27 -13.12
N GLY A 64 -1.41 1.46 -14.43
CA GLY A 64 -1.86 2.73 -15.03
C GLY A 64 -1.10 3.04 -16.32
N PHE A 65 -1.62 3.95 -17.13
CA PHE A 65 -0.98 4.40 -18.39
C PHE A 65 -0.52 3.27 -19.34
N GLY A 66 -1.26 2.16 -19.38
CA GLY A 66 -0.94 1.01 -20.22
C GLY A 66 0.15 0.09 -19.67
N THR A 67 0.65 0.32 -18.44
CA THR A 67 1.58 -0.57 -17.76
C THR A 67 0.95 -1.24 -16.54
N ARG A 68 1.46 -2.43 -16.23
CA ARG A 68 1.11 -3.21 -15.04
C ARG A 68 2.35 -4.00 -14.62
N ILE A 69 2.81 -3.79 -13.39
CA ILE A 69 4.05 -4.38 -12.90
C ILE A 69 3.82 -4.86 -11.46
N LEU A 70 4.13 -6.14 -11.22
CA LEU A 70 4.19 -6.73 -9.89
C LEU A 70 5.67 -6.83 -9.48
N LEU A 71 6.07 -6.14 -8.41
CA LEU A 71 7.46 -6.06 -8.00
C LEU A 71 7.64 -6.05 -6.47
N PRO A 72 8.76 -6.59 -5.95
CA PRO A 72 9.08 -6.49 -4.53
C PRO A 72 9.73 -5.15 -4.19
N HIS A 73 9.39 -4.61 -3.02
CA HIS A 73 10.04 -3.49 -2.36
C HIS A 73 10.62 -3.92 -1.01
N THR A 74 11.86 -3.52 -0.75
CA THR A 74 12.58 -3.85 0.49
C THR A 74 12.58 -2.71 1.51
N LYS A 75 11.97 -1.57 1.15
CA LYS A 75 11.91 -0.38 2.00
C LYS A 75 10.52 0.23 1.96
N GLU A 76 10.03 0.54 3.15
CA GLU A 76 8.85 1.35 3.39
C GLU A 76 9.23 2.84 3.39
N CYS A 77 8.23 3.70 3.25
CA CYS A 77 8.39 5.13 3.38
C CYS A 77 8.75 5.49 4.83
N ASP A 78 9.75 6.35 4.99
CA ASP A 78 10.26 6.82 6.28
C ASP A 78 9.57 8.11 6.75
N ALA A 79 8.45 8.49 6.11
CA ALA A 79 7.66 9.63 6.54
C ALA A 79 6.93 9.30 7.85
N GLU A 80 7.12 10.17 8.83
CA GLU A 80 6.43 10.16 10.12
C GLU A 80 5.29 11.19 10.09
N ASP A 81 4.17 10.90 10.75
CA ASP A 81 3.12 11.89 10.94
C ASP A 81 3.64 13.02 11.87
N PRO A 82 3.64 14.30 11.43
CA PRO A 82 4.18 15.41 12.21
C PRO A 82 3.37 15.71 13.49
N PHE A 83 2.14 15.19 13.59
CA PHE A 83 1.28 15.30 14.76
C PHE A 83 1.30 14.03 15.63
N TRP A 84 1.69 12.88 15.06
CA TRP A 84 1.74 11.58 15.72
C TRP A 84 2.98 10.80 15.26
N PRO A 85 4.18 11.08 15.81
CA PRO A 85 5.43 10.50 15.31
C PRO A 85 5.50 8.95 15.35
N ALA A 86 4.59 8.31 16.09
CA ALA A 86 4.45 6.86 16.13
C ALA A 86 3.74 6.28 14.88
N GLU A 87 3.03 7.10 14.10
CA GLU A 87 2.38 6.70 12.87
C GLU A 87 3.33 6.88 11.69
N MET A 88 3.56 5.78 10.97
CA MET A 88 4.45 5.73 9.82
C MET A 88 3.64 5.56 8.54
N CYS A 89 4.19 6.05 7.42
CA CYS A 89 3.62 5.76 6.12
C CYS A 89 3.98 4.33 5.67
N PHE A 90 2.99 3.43 5.63
CA PHE A 90 3.18 2.02 5.25
C PHE A 90 3.33 1.78 3.73
N LEU A 91 3.44 2.84 2.93
CA LEU A 91 3.65 2.73 1.50
C LEU A 91 5.12 2.42 1.17
N TYR A 92 5.40 1.92 -0.03
CA TYR A 92 6.79 1.70 -0.45
C TYR A 92 7.57 3.03 -0.53
N ALA A 93 8.89 2.96 -0.29
CA ALA A 93 9.75 4.14 -0.33
C ALA A 93 9.71 4.86 -1.70
N GLY A 94 9.49 6.18 -1.68
CA GLY A 94 9.41 7.00 -2.90
C GLY A 94 8.08 6.91 -3.65
N HIS A 95 7.01 6.48 -2.99
CA HIS A 95 5.66 6.52 -3.56
C HIS A 95 5.24 7.96 -3.93
N VAL A 96 4.28 8.05 -4.85
CA VAL A 96 3.70 9.32 -5.28
C VAL A 96 2.50 9.69 -4.41
N GLY A 97 2.11 10.97 -4.44
CA GLY A 97 0.98 11.49 -3.67
C GLY A 97 1.33 11.78 -2.21
N ASP A 98 0.33 12.24 -1.46
CA ASP A 98 0.48 12.57 -0.05
C ASP A 98 0.64 11.31 0.81
N HIS A 99 1.31 11.47 1.97
CA HIS A 99 1.42 10.40 2.95
C HIS A 99 0.07 10.17 3.63
N VAL A 100 -0.38 8.92 3.62
CA VAL A 100 -1.60 8.50 4.30
C VAL A 100 -1.19 7.86 5.62
N PHE A 101 -1.63 8.45 6.72
CA PHE A 101 -1.38 7.96 8.08
C PHE A 101 -2.66 7.35 8.65
N LEU A 102 -2.53 6.23 9.36
CA LEU A 102 -3.64 5.70 10.14
C LEU A 102 -3.79 6.57 11.37
N ARG A 103 -4.80 7.44 11.37
CA ARG A 103 -5.07 8.21 12.58
C ARG A 103 -5.55 7.26 13.68
N PRO A 104 -4.94 7.25 14.87
CA PRO A 104 -5.50 6.52 15.99
C PRO A 104 -6.92 7.05 16.30
N PRO A 105 -7.81 6.21 16.85
CA PRO A 105 -9.15 6.63 17.23
C PRO A 105 -9.12 7.85 18.14
N ASP A 106 -10.10 8.76 18.02
CA ASP A 106 -10.13 10.04 18.76
C ASP A 106 -10.13 9.90 20.31
N TRP A 107 -10.29 8.69 20.84
CA TRP A 107 -10.23 8.39 22.28
C TRP A 107 -8.82 8.01 22.79
N LEU A 108 -7.84 7.83 21.91
CA LEU A 108 -6.43 7.66 22.28
C LEU A 108 -5.78 9.05 22.44
N PRO A 109 -5.18 9.37 23.61
CA PRO A 109 -4.50 10.65 23.79
C PRO A 109 -3.20 10.71 22.97
N PRO A 110 -2.79 11.90 22.49
CA PRO A 110 -1.47 12.10 21.90
C PRO A 110 -0.37 11.76 22.91
N VAL A 111 0.60 10.97 22.46
CA VAL A 111 1.76 10.53 23.25
C VAL A 111 2.84 11.59 23.23
#